data_AF-A0A6I5NI81-F1
#
_entry.id   AF-A0A6I5NI81-F1
#
_cell.length_a   1.000
_cell.length_b   1.000
_cell.length_c   1.000
_cell.angle_alpha   90.00
_cell.angle_beta   90.00
_cell.angle_gamma   90.00
#
_symmetry.space_group_name_H-M   'P 1'
#
loop_
_entity.id
_entity.type
_entity.pdbx_description
1 polymer ?
#
loop_
_entity_poly.entity_id
_entity_poly.type
_entity_poly.pdbx_seq_one_letter_code
_entity_poly.pdbx_strand_id
1 'polypeptide(L)'
;RTDKSQVLHRRSLRDNLAAVQSMAIYHYKNSATGAGEFPLACLSTVVHPGTTTTQENSQKFMNVAINGANQIDVDFFHGYGTNAWEYGPPLGGESAFTTAYNSSTSPLKIALKNLAYFAGDPAGGAPSFTPVQDKQSANAVIHPYQTLSMWGDFSHLRRIFEPTATGGLGDPAYSALSPADKTYAHTAACTLGMLANNIKNASSLDYTNASTQTALASLATAVNSVTGLATLNAQLPHAYIAKLSGTAQQTARLLHLKEQIARDRRYGFKTSPVTNPQFNYTVTRGPHTLGGYTVSNGVIRLGVDPVSNNYFGFGAPTDAATERRFLQLAAVAGGLGANNVGRPKFPALY
;
A
#
# COMPACT_ATOMS: atom_id res chain seq x y z
N ARG A 1 15.54 -27.55 13.79
CA ARG A 1 16.45 -27.57 12.62
C ARG A 1 15.67 -27.02 11.43
N THR A 2 15.80 -25.73 11.13
CA THR A 2 15.29 -25.16 9.89
C THR A 2 16.27 -25.54 8.77
N ASP A 3 15.77 -26.23 7.76
CA ASP A 3 16.56 -26.65 6.60
C ASP A 3 17.16 -25.40 5.92
N LYS A 4 18.44 -25.48 5.55
CA LYS A 4 19.15 -24.43 4.82
C LYS A 4 18.44 -24.09 3.49
N SER A 5 17.78 -25.07 2.86
CA SER A 5 16.95 -24.88 1.67
C SER A 5 15.73 -24.00 1.97
N GLN A 6 15.05 -24.20 3.10
CA GLN A 6 13.92 -23.38 3.54
C GLN A 6 14.34 -21.94 3.84
N VAL A 7 15.53 -21.74 4.43
CA VAL A 7 16.07 -20.40 4.69
C VAL A 7 16.43 -19.69 3.39
N LEU A 8 16.96 -20.41 2.39
CA LEU A 8 17.26 -19.87 1.08
C LEU A 8 15.98 -19.56 0.28
N HIS A 9 14.96 -20.42 0.33
CA HIS A 9 13.64 -20.15 -0.26
C HIS A 9 12.95 -18.95 0.42
N ARG A 10 13.02 -18.81 1.75
CA ARG A 10 12.51 -17.61 2.44
C ARG A 10 13.24 -16.33 2.03
N ARG A 11 14.52 -16.43 1.62
CA ARG A 11 15.30 -15.29 1.12
C ARG A 11 15.00 -14.94 -0.34
N SER A 12 14.61 -15.92 -1.17
CA SER A 12 14.17 -15.68 -2.55
C SER A 12 12.72 -15.19 -2.63
N LEU A 13 11.90 -15.49 -1.62
CA LEU A 13 10.53 -14.97 -1.47
C LEU A 13 10.51 -13.57 -0.83
N ARG A 14 11.33 -12.64 -1.34
CA ARG A 14 11.14 -11.23 -1.01
C ARG A 14 9.89 -10.76 -1.74
N ASP A 15 8.79 -10.72 -0.99
CA ASP A 15 7.58 -10.10 -1.46
C ASP A 15 7.78 -8.58 -1.56
N ASN A 16 7.24 -7.97 -2.60
CA ASN A 16 7.17 -6.52 -2.67
C ASN A 16 6.19 -6.09 -1.58
N LEU A 17 6.57 -5.10 -0.76
CA LEU A 17 5.83 -4.63 0.42
C LEU A 17 4.51 -3.88 0.06
N ALA A 18 3.71 -4.43 -0.85
CA ALA A 18 2.37 -4.00 -1.23
C ALA A 18 1.61 -5.13 -1.97
N ALA A 19 2.10 -6.38 -1.95
CA ALA A 19 1.48 -7.45 -2.71
C ALA A 19 0.15 -7.86 -2.08
N VAL A 20 -0.91 -7.66 -2.86
CA VAL A 20 -2.25 -8.12 -2.50
C VAL A 20 -2.56 -9.36 -3.33
N GLN A 21 -2.92 -10.44 -2.65
CA GLN A 21 -3.37 -11.67 -3.26
C GLN A 21 -4.80 -11.95 -2.78
N SER A 22 -5.66 -12.24 -3.75
CA SER A 22 -7.07 -12.48 -3.52
C SER A 22 -7.49 -13.83 -4.06
N MET A 23 -8.56 -14.35 -3.46
CA MET A 23 -9.32 -15.48 -3.98
C MET A 23 -10.79 -15.08 -4.06
N ALA A 24 -11.39 -15.22 -5.23
CA ALA A 24 -12.83 -15.07 -5.41
C ALA A 24 -13.55 -16.37 -5.02
N ILE A 25 -14.56 -16.28 -4.16
CA ILE A 25 -15.36 -17.43 -3.69
C ILE A 25 -16.69 -17.44 -4.43
N TYR A 26 -17.02 -18.57 -5.05
CA TYR A 26 -18.28 -18.79 -5.77
C TYR A 26 -19.11 -19.85 -5.06
N HIS A 27 -20.44 -19.70 -5.12
CA HIS A 27 -21.35 -20.70 -4.59
C HIS A 27 -22.51 -20.93 -5.54
N TYR A 28 -22.64 -22.17 -6.05
CA TYR A 28 -23.60 -22.53 -7.11
C TYR A 28 -25.08 -22.31 -6.72
N LYS A 29 -25.42 -22.34 -5.43
CA LYS A 29 -26.80 -22.07 -4.96
C LYS A 29 -27.07 -20.60 -4.68
N ASN A 30 -26.08 -19.71 -4.81
CA ASN A 30 -26.31 -18.29 -4.52
C ASN A 30 -27.02 -17.61 -5.69
N SER A 31 -28.35 -17.53 -5.62
CA SER A 31 -29.16 -16.82 -6.60
C SER A 31 -29.01 -15.30 -6.53
N ALA A 32 -28.51 -14.74 -5.42
CA ALA A 32 -28.32 -13.30 -5.26
C ALA A 32 -27.15 -12.75 -6.08
N THR A 33 -26.22 -13.62 -6.54
CA THR A 33 -25.04 -13.25 -7.33
C THR A 33 -24.93 -14.08 -8.61
N GLY A 34 -26.03 -14.22 -9.36
CA GLY A 34 -25.98 -14.85 -10.68
C GLY A 34 -25.79 -16.37 -10.66
N ALA A 35 -26.39 -17.07 -9.68
CA ALA A 35 -26.44 -18.54 -9.63
C ALA A 35 -25.07 -19.25 -9.69
N GLY A 36 -24.04 -18.63 -9.11
CA GLY A 36 -22.67 -19.17 -9.09
C GLY A 36 -21.74 -18.62 -10.16
N GLU A 37 -22.19 -17.71 -11.03
CA GLU A 37 -21.33 -17.06 -12.03
C GLU A 37 -20.62 -15.80 -11.51
N PHE A 38 -21.11 -15.20 -10.43
CA PHE A 38 -20.49 -14.06 -9.77
C PHE A 38 -20.04 -14.40 -8.34
N PRO A 39 -18.90 -13.89 -7.87
CA PRO A 39 -18.40 -14.19 -6.53
C PRO A 39 -19.39 -13.76 -5.45
N LEU A 40 -19.50 -14.60 -4.42
CA LEU A 40 -20.18 -14.31 -3.17
C LEU A 40 -19.29 -13.46 -2.25
N ALA A 41 -17.98 -13.72 -2.26
CA ALA A 41 -17.02 -13.05 -1.40
C ALA A 41 -15.62 -13.04 -2.05
N CYS A 42 -14.75 -12.18 -1.53
CA CYS A 42 -13.33 -12.18 -1.82
C CYS A 42 -12.56 -12.50 -0.53
N LEU A 43 -11.62 -13.43 -0.56
CA LEU A 43 -10.74 -13.72 0.58
C LEU A 43 -9.35 -13.16 0.33
N SER A 44 -8.78 -12.51 1.33
CA SER A 44 -7.36 -12.15 1.32
C SER A 44 -6.52 -13.33 1.81
N THR A 45 -5.47 -13.68 1.08
CA THR A 45 -4.60 -14.83 1.41
C THR A 45 -3.13 -14.44 1.47
N VAL A 46 -2.83 -13.22 1.91
CA VAL A 46 -1.48 -12.66 1.86
C VAL A 46 -0.76 -12.91 3.17
N VAL A 47 0.33 -13.67 3.10
CA VAL A 47 1.32 -13.77 4.17
C VAL A 47 2.62 -13.26 3.61
N HIS A 48 3.17 -12.16 4.15
CA HIS A 48 4.50 -11.69 3.75
C HIS A 48 5.56 -12.55 4.46
N PRO A 49 6.18 -13.52 3.76
CA PRO A 49 7.06 -14.46 4.41
C PRO A 49 8.42 -13.78 4.66
N GLY A 50 9.00 -14.00 5.84
CA GLY A 50 10.32 -13.43 6.13
C GLY A 50 10.81 -13.76 7.53
N THR A 51 9.92 -13.70 8.52
CA THR A 51 10.17 -14.11 9.91
C THR A 51 8.90 -14.70 10.53
N THR A 52 9.02 -15.31 11.72
CA THR A 52 7.83 -15.74 12.49
C THR A 52 6.92 -14.55 12.79
N THR A 53 7.50 -13.40 13.13
CA THR A 53 6.77 -12.16 13.40
C THR A 53 5.95 -11.68 12.20
N THR A 54 6.47 -11.74 10.97
CA THR A 54 5.68 -11.32 9.79
C THR A 54 4.53 -12.28 9.49
N GLN A 55 4.69 -13.57 9.79
CA GLN A 55 3.60 -14.56 9.68
C GLN A 55 2.52 -14.37 10.75
N GLU A 56 2.92 -14.07 11.98
CA GLU A 56 1.98 -13.77 13.07
C GLU A 56 1.23 -12.46 12.79
N ASN A 57 1.94 -11.42 12.36
CA ASN A 57 1.36 -10.12 12.04
C ASN A 57 0.33 -10.23 10.90
N SER A 58 0.60 -11.04 9.87
CA SER A 58 -0.35 -11.20 8.76
C SER A 58 -1.66 -11.86 9.19
N GLN A 59 -1.65 -12.66 10.26
CA GLN A 59 -2.83 -13.36 10.79
C GLN A 59 -3.50 -12.63 11.96
N LYS A 60 -2.87 -11.56 12.47
CA LYS A 60 -3.37 -10.81 13.61
C LYS A 60 -4.15 -9.58 13.16
N PHE A 61 -5.46 -9.63 13.34
CA PHE A 61 -6.34 -8.50 13.12
C PHE A 61 -6.38 -7.61 14.35
N MET A 62 -5.93 -6.37 14.17
CA MET A 62 -6.02 -5.33 15.18
C MET A 62 -7.07 -4.31 14.75
N ASN A 63 -7.56 -3.52 15.69
CA ASN A 63 -8.32 -2.32 15.37
C ASN A 63 -7.39 -1.11 15.39
N VAL A 64 -7.63 -0.17 14.47
CA VAL A 64 -7.04 1.16 14.45
C VAL A 64 -8.17 2.19 14.48
N ALA A 65 -8.01 3.21 15.31
CA ALA A 65 -8.97 4.31 15.38
C ALA A 65 -8.69 5.33 14.26
N ILE A 66 -9.67 5.56 13.41
CA ILE A 66 -9.62 6.55 12.32
C ILE A 66 -10.75 7.54 12.54
N ASN A 67 -10.43 8.81 12.78
CA ASN A 67 -11.40 9.88 13.05
C ASN A 67 -12.38 9.56 14.20
N GLY A 68 -11.94 8.76 15.18
CA GLY A 68 -12.75 8.30 16.32
C GLY A 68 -13.53 7.00 16.09
N ALA A 69 -13.53 6.45 14.87
CA ALA A 69 -14.16 5.17 14.56
C ALA A 69 -13.14 4.03 14.49
N ASN A 70 -13.44 2.88 15.10
CA ASN A 70 -12.60 1.70 14.99
C ASN A 70 -12.76 1.07 13.62
N GLN A 71 -11.64 0.87 12.93
CA GLN A 71 -11.53 0.15 11.68
C GLN A 71 -10.57 -1.03 11.86
N ILE A 72 -10.77 -2.07 11.08
CA ILE A 72 -9.85 -3.20 11.06
C ILE A 72 -8.56 -2.74 10.39
N ASP A 73 -7.45 -2.96 11.07
CA ASP A 73 -6.10 -2.61 10.66
C ASP A 73 -5.57 -3.67 9.69
N VAL A 74 -6.07 -3.62 8.45
CA VAL A 74 -5.50 -4.35 7.32
C VAL A 74 -4.50 -3.45 6.62
N ASP A 75 -3.24 -3.86 6.63
CA ASP A 75 -2.12 -3.13 6.03
C ASP A 75 -1.28 -4.08 5.16
N PHE A 76 -1.59 -4.12 3.86
CA PHE A 76 -0.85 -4.86 2.85
C PHE A 76 0.54 -4.29 2.57
N PHE A 77 0.80 -3.05 3.01
CA PHE A 77 2.08 -2.40 2.79
C PHE A 77 3.14 -2.84 3.81
N HIS A 78 2.69 -3.28 4.99
CA HIS A 78 3.58 -3.72 6.05
C HIS A 78 3.26 -5.13 6.59
N GLY A 79 2.21 -5.77 6.08
CA GLY A 79 1.85 -7.15 6.37
C GLY A 79 1.11 -7.36 7.69
N TYR A 80 0.22 -6.45 8.08
CA TYR A 80 -0.62 -6.60 9.26
C TYR A 80 -2.05 -6.96 8.86
N GLY A 81 -2.60 -8.04 9.44
CA GLY A 81 -3.99 -8.45 9.20
C GLY A 81 -4.30 -8.73 7.72
N THR A 82 -3.35 -9.24 6.96
CA THR A 82 -3.47 -9.43 5.49
C THR A 82 -3.89 -10.83 5.08
N ASN A 83 -3.97 -11.78 6.02
CA ASN A 83 -4.30 -13.17 5.72
C ASN A 83 -5.62 -13.61 6.35
N ALA A 84 -6.44 -14.29 5.57
CA ALA A 84 -7.72 -14.88 5.94
C ALA A 84 -8.82 -13.88 6.32
N TRP A 85 -8.79 -12.66 5.75
CA TRP A 85 -9.90 -11.71 5.88
C TRP A 85 -10.90 -11.85 4.72
N GLU A 86 -12.18 -11.90 5.04
CA GLU A 86 -13.27 -11.96 4.07
C GLU A 86 -13.79 -10.54 3.73
N TYR A 87 -13.88 -10.25 2.45
CA TYR A 87 -14.44 -9.04 1.89
C TYR A 87 -15.71 -9.37 1.12
N GLY A 88 -16.64 -8.42 1.07
CA GLY A 88 -17.78 -8.48 0.17
C GLY A 88 -17.34 -8.58 -1.30
N PRO A 89 -18.22 -9.03 -2.19
CA PRO A 89 -17.91 -9.19 -3.59
C PRO A 89 -17.64 -7.82 -4.24
N PRO A 90 -16.90 -7.76 -5.37
CA PRO A 90 -16.50 -6.49 -5.97
C PRO A 90 -17.74 -5.68 -6.37
N LEU A 91 -17.82 -4.43 -5.87
CA LEU A 91 -18.97 -3.54 -6.01
C LEU A 91 -20.32 -4.09 -5.48
N GLY A 92 -20.29 -5.09 -4.59
CA GLY A 92 -21.45 -5.60 -3.87
C GLY A 92 -22.37 -6.54 -4.66
N GLY A 93 -22.25 -6.62 -5.99
CA GLY A 93 -23.06 -7.52 -6.80
C GLY A 93 -22.82 -7.40 -8.30
N GLU A 94 -23.28 -8.39 -9.05
CA GLU A 94 -23.00 -8.55 -10.49
C GLU A 94 -23.52 -7.38 -11.34
N SER A 95 -24.71 -6.85 -11.02
CA SER A 95 -25.29 -5.74 -11.77
C SER A 95 -24.40 -4.49 -11.69
N ALA A 96 -24.00 -4.07 -10.48
CA ALA A 96 -23.12 -2.93 -10.29
C ALA A 96 -21.73 -3.18 -10.91
N PHE A 97 -21.20 -4.40 -10.79
CA PHE A 97 -19.96 -4.80 -11.42
C PHE A 97 -20.02 -4.68 -12.94
N THR A 98 -21.07 -5.21 -13.56
CA THR A 98 -21.29 -5.18 -15.01
C THR A 98 -21.37 -3.76 -15.53
N THR A 99 -22.16 -2.90 -14.86
CA THR A 99 -22.28 -1.49 -15.21
C THR A 99 -20.93 -0.79 -15.16
N ALA A 100 -20.15 -1.00 -14.08
CA ALA A 100 -18.83 -0.41 -13.95
C ALA A 100 -17.85 -0.99 -14.99
N TYR A 101 -17.77 -2.29 -15.16
CA TYR A 101 -16.85 -2.95 -16.11
C TYR A 101 -17.10 -2.50 -17.56
N ASN A 102 -18.35 -2.31 -17.96
CA ASN A 102 -18.69 -1.89 -19.32
C ASN A 102 -18.46 -0.39 -19.57
N SER A 103 -18.32 0.42 -18.51
CA SER A 103 -18.03 1.84 -18.64
C SER A 103 -16.52 2.08 -18.70
N SER A 104 -16.03 2.59 -19.83
CA SER A 104 -14.61 2.88 -20.06
C SER A 104 -14.03 3.95 -19.12
N THR A 105 -14.89 4.78 -18.53
CA THR A 105 -14.53 5.84 -17.58
C THR A 105 -14.72 5.44 -16.12
N SER A 106 -15.22 4.23 -15.85
CA SER A 106 -15.40 3.80 -14.47
C SER A 106 -14.04 3.59 -13.79
N PRO A 107 -13.93 3.90 -12.49
CA PRO A 107 -12.71 3.61 -11.73
C PRO A 107 -12.31 2.13 -11.78
N LEU A 108 -13.28 1.22 -11.77
CA LEU A 108 -13.03 -0.21 -11.88
C LEU A 108 -12.36 -0.57 -13.21
N LYS A 109 -12.93 -0.11 -14.34
CA LYS A 109 -12.42 -0.45 -15.67
C LYS A 109 -11.02 0.13 -15.90
N ILE A 110 -10.81 1.38 -15.46
CA ILE A 110 -9.49 2.03 -15.51
C ILE A 110 -8.49 1.24 -14.66
N ALA A 111 -8.84 0.87 -13.43
CA ALA A 111 -7.94 0.13 -12.55
C ALA A 111 -7.58 -1.26 -13.08
N LEU A 112 -8.56 -2.01 -13.63
CA LEU A 112 -8.32 -3.31 -14.26
C LEU A 112 -7.40 -3.18 -15.48
N LYS A 113 -7.62 -2.17 -16.33
CA LYS A 113 -6.74 -1.89 -17.47
C LYS A 113 -5.34 -1.52 -17.01
N ASN A 114 -5.20 -0.61 -16.04
CA ASN A 114 -3.90 -0.23 -15.52
C ASN A 114 -3.14 -1.43 -14.95
N LEU A 115 -3.82 -2.32 -14.21
CA LEU A 115 -3.20 -3.53 -13.66
C LEU A 115 -2.76 -4.50 -14.76
N ALA A 116 -3.62 -4.75 -15.75
CA ALA A 116 -3.28 -5.53 -16.94
C ALA A 116 -2.04 -4.97 -17.65
N TYR A 117 -1.96 -3.65 -17.78
CA TYR A 117 -0.85 -3.02 -18.48
C TYR A 117 0.43 -2.90 -17.68
N PHE A 118 0.30 -2.87 -16.35
CA PHE A 118 1.41 -2.79 -15.42
C PHE A 118 2.12 -4.13 -15.19
N ALA A 119 1.35 -5.23 -15.13
CA ALA A 119 1.86 -6.53 -14.68
C ALA A 119 1.45 -7.72 -15.56
N GLY A 120 0.83 -7.47 -16.71
CA GLY A 120 0.50 -8.49 -17.70
C GLY A 120 1.44 -8.46 -18.90
N ASP A 121 2.09 -9.59 -19.16
CA ASP A 121 2.87 -9.80 -20.38
C ASP A 121 1.92 -10.00 -21.58
N PRO A 122 2.02 -9.19 -22.65
CA PRO A 122 1.19 -9.35 -23.84
C PRO A 122 1.41 -10.67 -24.58
N ALA A 123 2.59 -11.29 -24.48
CA ALA A 123 2.88 -12.58 -25.10
C ALA A 123 2.27 -13.76 -24.34
N GLY A 124 1.84 -13.56 -23.09
CA GLY A 124 1.22 -14.58 -22.24
C GLY A 124 2.06 -14.92 -21.00
N GLY A 125 1.46 -15.73 -20.12
CA GLY A 125 2.02 -16.09 -18.81
C GLY A 125 1.77 -17.55 -18.42
N ALA A 126 2.26 -17.99 -17.26
CA ALA A 126 2.04 -19.37 -16.78
C ALA A 126 0.82 -19.42 -15.83
N PRO A 127 0.07 -20.54 -15.72
CA PRO A 127 0.30 -21.87 -16.31
C PRO A 127 -0.61 -22.20 -17.52
N SER A 128 -1.46 -21.28 -18.00
CA SER A 128 -2.56 -21.61 -18.92
C SER A 128 -2.35 -21.19 -20.38
N PHE A 129 -1.20 -20.60 -20.73
CA PHE A 129 -0.82 -20.36 -22.12
C PHE A 129 0.21 -21.38 -22.57
N THR A 130 0.25 -21.69 -23.87
CA THR A 130 1.42 -22.34 -24.47
C THR A 130 2.64 -21.51 -24.07
N PRO A 131 3.61 -22.06 -23.32
CA PRO A 131 4.77 -21.30 -22.91
C PRO A 131 5.41 -20.68 -24.14
N VAL A 132 5.35 -19.35 -24.24
CA VAL A 132 6.04 -18.64 -25.31
C VAL A 132 7.49 -18.60 -24.88
N GLN A 133 8.25 -19.57 -25.40
CA GLN A 133 9.70 -19.49 -25.36
C GLN A 133 10.13 -18.88 -26.67
N ASP A 134 10.77 -17.71 -26.58
CA ASP A 134 11.42 -17.14 -27.74
C ASP A 134 12.41 -18.15 -28.33
N LYS A 135 12.46 -18.21 -29.66
CA LYS A 135 13.48 -19.01 -30.34
C LYS A 135 14.85 -18.55 -29.86
N GLN A 136 15.69 -19.51 -29.46
CA GLN A 136 17.02 -19.24 -28.92
C GLN A 136 17.80 -18.30 -29.85
N SER A 137 18.00 -17.08 -29.38
CA SER A 137 18.69 -16.00 -30.07
C SER A 137 19.29 -15.07 -29.02
N ALA A 138 20.18 -14.16 -29.44
CA ALA A 138 20.77 -13.17 -28.53
C ALA A 138 19.72 -12.26 -27.85
N ASN A 139 18.50 -12.19 -28.40
CA ASN A 139 17.39 -11.37 -27.92
C ASN A 139 16.23 -12.22 -27.34
N ALA A 140 16.44 -13.53 -27.14
CA ALA A 140 15.39 -14.38 -26.61
C ALA A 140 15.02 -13.96 -25.18
N VAL A 141 13.73 -13.79 -24.92
CA VAL A 141 13.20 -13.44 -23.61
C VAL A 141 12.44 -14.61 -23.00
N ILE A 142 12.44 -14.64 -21.66
CA ILE A 142 11.62 -15.54 -20.86
C ILE A 142 10.31 -14.84 -20.55
N HIS A 143 9.20 -15.46 -20.95
CA HIS A 143 7.85 -15.00 -20.65
C HIS A 143 7.24 -15.77 -19.45
N PRO A 144 6.42 -15.11 -18.60
CA PRO A 144 6.19 -13.67 -18.61
C PRO A 144 7.47 -12.90 -18.24
N TYR A 145 7.63 -11.68 -18.77
CA TYR A 145 8.77 -10.81 -18.41
C TYR A 145 8.90 -10.74 -16.89
N GLN A 146 10.09 -11.08 -16.37
CA GLN A 146 10.36 -11.09 -14.93
C GLN A 146 10.04 -9.75 -14.25
N THR A 147 10.18 -8.66 -14.99
CA THR A 147 9.88 -7.31 -14.50
C THR A 147 8.39 -7.02 -14.36
N LEU A 148 7.54 -7.72 -15.10
CA LEU A 148 6.08 -7.62 -15.01
C LEU A 148 5.56 -8.60 -13.95
N SER A 149 6.05 -9.84 -13.97
CA SER A 149 5.58 -10.91 -13.09
C SER A 149 5.99 -10.71 -11.62
N MET A 150 6.91 -9.80 -11.31
CA MET A 150 7.27 -9.47 -9.91
C MET A 150 6.11 -8.87 -9.10
N TRP A 151 5.04 -8.42 -9.77
CA TRP A 151 3.84 -7.86 -9.17
C TRP A 151 2.65 -8.84 -9.20
N GLY A 152 2.89 -10.08 -9.63
CA GLY A 152 1.85 -11.03 -10.03
C GLY A 152 1.70 -11.09 -11.54
N ASP A 153 1.37 -12.26 -12.08
CA ASP A 153 1.15 -12.44 -13.52
C ASP A 153 -0.29 -12.07 -13.88
N PHE A 154 -0.47 -10.91 -14.52
CA PHE A 154 -1.77 -10.43 -15.00
C PHE A 154 -1.93 -10.56 -16.52
N SER A 155 -1.19 -11.45 -17.19
CA SER A 155 -1.30 -11.66 -18.64
C SER A 155 -2.71 -12.06 -19.09
N HIS A 156 -3.44 -12.82 -18.27
CA HIS A 156 -4.84 -13.14 -18.54
C HIS A 156 -5.77 -11.94 -18.44
N LEU A 157 -5.48 -10.99 -17.55
CA LEU A 157 -6.22 -9.74 -17.54
C LEU A 157 -5.84 -8.88 -18.75
N ARG A 158 -4.57 -8.90 -19.18
CA ARG A 158 -4.09 -8.17 -20.35
C ARG A 158 -4.74 -8.63 -21.64
N ARG A 159 -4.91 -9.94 -21.87
CA ARG A 159 -5.60 -10.44 -23.08
C ARG A 159 -7.04 -9.96 -23.18
N ILE A 160 -7.73 -9.73 -22.06
CA ILE A 160 -9.11 -9.24 -22.09
C ILE A 160 -9.17 -7.86 -22.75
N PHE A 161 -8.20 -6.98 -22.46
CA PHE A 161 -8.21 -5.59 -22.89
C PHE A 161 -7.41 -5.32 -24.17
N GLU A 162 -6.36 -6.08 -24.44
CA GLU A 162 -5.47 -5.82 -25.57
C GLU A 162 -5.72 -6.78 -26.73
N PRO A 163 -6.16 -6.30 -27.91
CA PRO A 163 -6.43 -7.16 -29.07
C PRO A 163 -5.16 -7.76 -29.68
N THR A 164 -4.00 -7.14 -29.49
CA THR A 164 -2.71 -7.60 -30.00
C THR A 164 -1.98 -8.57 -29.06
N ALA A 165 -2.50 -8.79 -27.85
CA ALA A 165 -1.95 -9.79 -26.95
C ALA A 165 -2.28 -11.21 -27.44
N THR A 166 -1.51 -12.20 -26.98
CA THR A 166 -1.78 -13.62 -27.27
C THR A 166 -3.17 -14.01 -26.76
N GLY A 167 -4.07 -14.34 -27.69
CA GLY A 167 -5.48 -14.63 -27.36
C GLY A 167 -6.30 -13.39 -26.98
N GLY A 168 -5.90 -12.21 -27.48
CA GLY A 168 -6.53 -10.91 -27.20
C GLY A 168 -8.00 -10.84 -27.63
N LEU A 169 -8.84 -10.27 -26.76
CA LEU A 169 -10.29 -10.13 -26.99
C LEU A 169 -10.72 -8.71 -27.39
N GLY A 170 -9.85 -7.71 -27.23
CA GLY A 170 -10.11 -6.34 -27.66
C GLY A 170 -11.10 -5.56 -26.79
N ASP A 171 -11.06 -5.75 -25.48
CA ASP A 171 -11.93 -5.08 -24.49
C ASP A 171 -13.43 -5.32 -24.70
N PRO A 172 -13.89 -6.59 -24.71
CA PRO A 172 -15.29 -6.91 -24.91
C PRO A 172 -16.14 -6.51 -23.69
N ALA A 173 -17.45 -6.40 -23.89
CA ALA A 173 -18.41 -6.25 -22.80
C ALA A 173 -18.38 -7.46 -21.85
N TYR A 174 -18.73 -7.24 -20.58
CA TYR A 174 -18.70 -8.26 -19.53
C TYR A 174 -19.50 -9.53 -19.88
N SER A 175 -20.65 -9.37 -20.55
CA SER A 175 -21.51 -10.49 -20.97
C SER A 175 -20.89 -11.35 -22.07
N ALA A 176 -19.91 -10.84 -22.81
CA ALA A 176 -19.22 -11.55 -23.88
C ALA A 176 -17.96 -12.29 -23.38
N LEU A 177 -17.60 -12.14 -22.11
CA LEU A 177 -16.47 -12.85 -21.51
C LEU A 177 -16.82 -14.32 -21.25
N SER A 178 -15.85 -15.21 -21.51
CA SER A 178 -15.94 -16.60 -21.05
C SER A 178 -15.95 -16.66 -19.52
N PRO A 179 -16.46 -17.75 -18.91
CA PRO A 179 -16.39 -17.93 -17.45
C PRO A 179 -14.96 -17.79 -16.91
N ALA A 180 -13.96 -18.29 -17.64
CA ALA A 180 -12.56 -18.12 -17.26
C ALA A 180 -12.14 -16.64 -17.24
N ASP A 181 -12.45 -15.87 -18.29
CA ASP A 181 -12.12 -14.44 -18.34
C ASP A 181 -12.86 -13.63 -17.27
N LYS A 182 -14.13 -13.96 -17.00
CA LYS A 182 -14.89 -13.38 -15.88
C LYS A 182 -14.17 -13.64 -14.56
N THR A 183 -13.71 -14.86 -14.29
CA THR A 183 -13.01 -15.18 -13.03
C THR A 183 -11.69 -14.41 -12.86
N TYR A 184 -10.94 -14.17 -13.94
CA TYR A 184 -9.76 -13.30 -13.89
C TYR A 184 -10.12 -11.85 -13.59
N ALA A 185 -11.15 -11.31 -14.24
CA ALA A 185 -11.64 -9.95 -13.97
C ALA A 185 -12.13 -9.80 -12.52
N HIS A 186 -12.86 -10.80 -11.99
CA HIS A 186 -13.35 -10.80 -10.60
C HIS A 186 -12.20 -10.86 -9.60
N THR A 187 -11.23 -11.76 -9.79
CA THR A 187 -10.10 -11.92 -8.88
C THR A 187 -9.21 -10.67 -8.92
N ALA A 188 -8.94 -10.12 -10.10
CA ALA A 188 -8.24 -8.83 -10.22
C ALA A 188 -8.99 -7.70 -9.52
N ALA A 189 -10.32 -7.64 -9.65
CA ALA A 189 -11.15 -6.66 -8.96
C ALA A 189 -11.16 -6.85 -7.44
N CYS A 190 -11.18 -8.09 -6.93
CA CYS A 190 -11.00 -8.40 -5.51
C CYS A 190 -9.65 -7.87 -5.00
N THR A 191 -8.56 -8.16 -5.72
CA THR A 191 -7.20 -7.70 -5.40
C THR A 191 -7.12 -6.17 -5.33
N LEU A 192 -7.59 -5.49 -6.38
CA LEU A 192 -7.61 -4.03 -6.44
C LEU A 192 -8.52 -3.43 -5.39
N GLY A 193 -9.68 -4.04 -5.13
CA GLY A 193 -10.64 -3.58 -4.12
C GLY A 193 -10.07 -3.64 -2.70
N MET A 194 -9.35 -4.70 -2.36
CA MET A 194 -8.67 -4.84 -1.08
C MET A 194 -7.55 -3.82 -0.89
N LEU A 195 -6.70 -3.63 -1.91
CA LEU A 195 -5.67 -2.59 -1.89
C LEU A 195 -6.29 -1.19 -1.78
N ALA A 196 -7.33 -0.91 -2.57
CA ALA A 196 -8.05 0.35 -2.54
C ALA A 196 -8.70 0.62 -1.17
N ASN A 197 -9.24 -0.41 -0.51
CA ASN A 197 -9.78 -0.29 0.83
C ASN A 197 -8.70 0.07 1.87
N ASN A 198 -7.54 -0.58 1.81
CA ASN A 198 -6.40 -0.23 2.67
C ASN A 198 -5.93 1.22 2.45
N ILE A 199 -5.78 1.63 1.19
CA ILE A 199 -5.40 3.01 0.82
C ILE A 199 -6.46 4.01 1.30
N LYS A 200 -7.74 3.72 1.10
CA LYS A 200 -8.87 4.55 1.54
C LYS A 200 -8.83 4.75 3.04
N ASN A 201 -8.65 3.68 3.82
CA ASN A 201 -8.56 3.75 5.27
C ASN A 201 -7.39 4.66 5.69
N ALA A 202 -6.19 4.45 5.14
CA ALA A 202 -5.04 5.30 5.44
C ALA A 202 -5.26 6.77 5.06
N SER A 203 -5.78 7.03 3.87
CA SER A 203 -6.02 8.38 3.37
C SER A 203 -7.16 9.10 4.10
N SER A 204 -8.10 8.36 4.69
CA SER A 204 -9.25 8.92 5.41
C SER A 204 -8.91 9.54 6.77
N LEU A 205 -7.69 9.33 7.29
CA LEU A 205 -7.23 10.02 8.50
C LEU A 205 -7.29 11.53 8.28
N ASP A 206 -8.21 12.19 8.97
CA ASP A 206 -8.52 13.61 8.81
C ASP A 206 -7.88 14.42 9.93
N TYR A 207 -6.94 15.29 9.57
CA TYR A 207 -6.23 16.15 10.52
C TYR A 207 -7.11 17.24 11.14
N THR A 208 -8.28 17.53 10.58
CA THR A 208 -9.25 18.48 11.15
C THR A 208 -10.17 17.84 12.19
N ASN A 209 -10.23 16.51 12.25
CA ASN A 209 -11.05 15.79 13.22
C ASN A 209 -10.44 15.86 14.65
N ALA A 210 -11.26 16.23 15.63
CA ALA A 210 -10.83 16.39 17.02
C ALA A 210 -10.28 15.10 17.67
N SER A 211 -10.85 13.93 17.31
CA SER A 211 -10.36 12.64 17.81
C SER A 211 -8.99 12.31 17.20
N THR A 212 -8.80 12.61 15.92
CA THR A 212 -7.50 12.48 15.25
C THR A 212 -6.46 13.40 15.89
N GLN A 213 -6.79 14.66 16.13
CA GLN A 213 -5.88 15.59 16.81
C GLN A 213 -5.51 15.10 18.22
N THR A 214 -6.47 14.58 18.97
CA THR A 214 -6.20 13.98 20.29
C THR A 214 -5.22 12.81 20.18
N ALA A 215 -5.45 11.89 19.24
CA ALA A 215 -4.57 10.74 19.02
C ALA A 215 -3.16 11.16 18.57
N LEU A 216 -3.04 12.17 17.70
CA LEU A 216 -1.75 12.72 17.25
C LEU A 216 -1.00 13.43 18.39
N ALA A 217 -1.70 14.16 19.25
CA ALA A 217 -1.09 14.76 20.44
C ALA A 217 -0.54 13.68 21.39
N SER A 218 -1.32 12.62 21.66
CA SER A 218 -0.86 11.48 22.46
C SER A 218 0.32 10.75 21.81
N LEU A 219 0.30 10.58 20.48
CA LEU A 219 1.41 10.01 19.73
C LEU A 219 2.68 10.86 19.90
N ALA A 220 2.59 12.18 19.77
CA ALA A 220 3.74 13.07 19.95
C ALA A 220 4.36 12.93 21.36
N THR A 221 3.52 12.84 22.40
CA THR A 221 3.97 12.53 23.77
C THR A 221 4.67 11.17 23.85
N ALA A 222 4.14 10.12 23.21
CA ALA A 222 4.77 8.81 23.18
C ALA A 222 6.12 8.83 22.45
N VAL A 223 6.24 9.56 21.33
CA VAL A 223 7.50 9.76 20.60
C VAL A 223 8.57 10.43 21.47
N ASN A 224 8.17 11.32 22.39
CA ASN A 224 9.09 11.95 23.33
C ASN A 224 9.78 10.95 24.27
N SER A 225 9.14 9.81 24.55
CA SER A 225 9.68 8.74 25.39
C SER A 225 10.60 7.78 24.64
N VAL A 226 10.68 7.88 23.31
CA VAL A 226 11.56 7.05 22.50
C VAL A 226 13.01 7.48 22.72
N THR A 227 13.88 6.52 23.03
CA THR A 227 15.31 6.73 23.24
C THR A 227 16.15 5.79 22.38
N GLY A 228 17.45 6.10 22.22
CA GLY A 228 18.40 5.22 21.54
C GLY A 228 18.39 5.31 20.02
N LEU A 229 17.87 6.41 19.45
CA LEU A 229 17.92 6.72 18.02
C LEU A 229 19.08 7.68 17.69
N ALA A 230 20.26 7.48 18.32
CA ALA A 230 21.37 8.43 18.32
C ALA A 230 22.14 8.60 16.99
N THR A 231 21.75 7.91 15.91
CA THR A 231 22.43 7.99 14.59
C THR A 231 21.52 8.59 13.51
N LEU A 232 22.09 9.16 12.45
CA LEU A 232 21.33 9.77 11.35
C LEU A 232 20.35 8.80 10.65
N ASN A 233 20.68 7.49 10.58
CA ASN A 233 19.78 6.45 10.06
C ASN A 233 18.59 6.14 10.99
N ALA A 234 18.62 6.66 12.22
CA ALA A 234 17.54 6.54 13.18
C ALA A 234 16.46 7.64 13.04
N GLN A 235 16.61 8.54 12.05
CA GLN A 235 15.61 9.55 11.68
C GLN A 235 14.55 9.03 10.70
N LEU A 236 14.57 7.73 10.40
CA LEU A 236 13.59 7.07 9.55
C LEU A 236 12.30 6.80 10.32
N PRO A 237 11.11 7.03 9.73
CA PRO A 237 9.81 6.71 10.32
C PRO A 237 9.73 5.34 11.02
N HIS A 238 10.23 4.30 10.35
CA HIS A 238 10.16 2.93 10.87
C HIS A 238 10.95 2.73 12.18
N ALA A 239 12.00 3.53 12.42
CA ALA A 239 12.82 3.42 13.63
C ALA A 239 12.04 3.91 14.85
N TYR A 240 11.28 5.00 14.70
CA TYR A 240 10.34 5.48 15.71
C TYR A 240 9.19 4.49 15.92
N ILE A 241 8.53 4.07 14.83
CA ILE A 241 7.39 3.14 14.89
C ILE A 241 7.74 1.83 15.59
N ALA A 242 8.94 1.28 15.35
CA ALA A 242 9.39 0.05 15.97
C ALA A 242 9.64 0.16 17.49
N LYS A 243 9.79 1.38 18.03
CA LYS A 243 9.97 1.64 19.47
C LYS A 243 8.67 1.97 20.18
N LEU A 244 7.61 2.29 19.45
CA LEU A 244 6.29 2.51 20.00
C LEU A 244 5.57 1.18 20.24
N SER A 245 4.54 1.20 21.08
CA SER A 245 3.66 0.06 21.33
C SER A 245 2.20 0.50 21.45
N GLY A 246 1.28 -0.46 21.39
CA GLY A 246 -0.16 -0.22 21.57
C GLY A 246 -0.74 0.78 20.56
N THR A 247 -1.65 1.63 21.03
CA THR A 247 -2.35 2.62 20.20
C THR A 247 -1.40 3.64 19.57
N ALA A 248 -0.35 4.06 20.27
CA ALA A 248 0.65 4.97 19.72
C ALA A 248 1.35 4.37 18.49
N GLN A 249 1.71 3.08 18.54
CA GLN A 249 2.30 2.42 17.37
C GLN A 249 1.32 2.33 16.19
N GLN A 250 0.04 2.02 16.46
CA GLN A 250 -1.00 1.95 15.44
C GLN A 250 -1.21 3.31 14.76
N THR A 251 -1.35 4.40 15.54
CA THR A 251 -1.48 5.76 15.02
C THR A 251 -0.24 6.18 14.25
N ALA A 252 0.96 5.82 14.73
CA ALA A 252 2.22 6.12 14.05
C ALA A 252 2.31 5.42 12.68
N ARG A 253 1.91 4.15 12.59
CA ARG A 253 1.84 3.40 11.33
C ARG A 253 0.86 4.05 10.36
N LEU A 254 -0.35 4.37 10.82
CA LEU A 254 -1.39 4.97 9.99
C LEU A 254 -0.96 6.35 9.45
N LEU A 255 -0.40 7.20 10.32
CA LEU A 255 0.14 8.51 9.95
C LEU A 255 1.23 8.36 8.91
N HIS A 256 2.21 7.49 9.16
CA HIS A 256 3.30 7.27 8.22
C HIS A 256 2.80 6.72 6.87
N LEU A 257 1.89 5.75 6.89
CA LEU A 257 1.34 5.14 5.69
C LEU A 257 0.57 6.16 4.85
N LYS A 258 -0.26 7.01 5.47
CA LYS A 258 -0.96 8.10 4.78
C LYS A 258 0.01 9.00 4.02
N GLU A 259 1.04 9.48 4.70
CA GLU A 259 2.01 10.40 4.10
C GLU A 259 2.87 9.72 3.04
N GLN A 260 3.25 8.46 3.26
CA GLN A 260 3.99 7.68 2.28
C GLN A 260 3.16 7.43 1.01
N ILE A 261 1.88 7.09 1.13
CA ILE A 261 0.96 6.94 -0.01
C ILE A 261 0.82 8.27 -0.77
N ALA A 262 0.56 9.38 -0.06
CA ALA A 262 0.42 10.69 -0.69
C ALA A 262 1.68 11.08 -1.48
N ARG A 263 2.85 10.79 -0.89
CA ARG A 263 4.15 10.99 -1.51
C ARG A 263 4.33 10.10 -2.75
N ASP A 264 4.08 8.81 -2.63
CA ASP A 264 4.37 7.84 -3.70
C ASP A 264 3.44 8.04 -4.90
N ARG A 265 2.18 8.43 -4.68
CA ARG A 265 1.26 8.82 -5.75
C ARG A 265 1.68 10.10 -6.48
N ARG A 266 2.41 11.00 -5.81
CA ARG A 266 2.86 12.28 -6.40
C ARG A 266 4.17 12.14 -7.17
N TYR A 267 5.09 11.30 -6.69
CA TYR A 267 6.47 11.26 -7.21
C TYR A 267 6.90 9.89 -7.76
N GLY A 268 6.13 8.82 -7.53
CA GLY A 268 6.44 7.47 -7.97
C GLY A 268 7.82 7.02 -7.53
N PHE A 269 8.64 6.56 -8.48
CA PHE A 269 10.00 6.10 -8.23
C PHE A 269 11.02 7.23 -7.94
N LYS A 270 10.69 8.50 -8.22
CA LYS A 270 11.60 9.63 -7.97
C LYS A 270 11.57 9.98 -6.49
N THR A 271 12.71 10.30 -5.86
CA THR A 271 12.74 10.85 -4.49
C THR A 271 11.91 12.12 -4.35
N SER A 272 11.31 12.37 -3.18
CA SER A 272 10.64 13.65 -2.94
C SER A 272 11.63 14.79 -3.16
N PRO A 273 11.22 15.93 -3.73
CA PRO A 273 12.11 17.06 -3.97
C PRO A 273 12.37 17.81 -2.66
N VAL A 274 13.05 17.16 -1.70
CA VAL A 274 13.36 17.67 -0.36
C VAL A 274 14.28 18.90 -0.37
N THR A 275 14.79 19.29 -1.54
CA THR A 275 15.50 20.55 -1.77
C THR A 275 14.55 21.72 -2.04
N ASN A 276 13.28 21.44 -2.38
CA ASN A 276 12.26 22.47 -2.57
C ASN A 276 11.90 23.10 -1.21
N PRO A 277 11.84 24.44 -1.10
CA PRO A 277 11.45 25.14 0.12
C PRO A 277 10.14 24.65 0.76
N GLN A 278 9.21 24.07 0.00
CA GLN A 278 7.97 23.49 0.53
C GLN A 278 8.20 22.34 1.53
N PHE A 279 9.36 21.66 1.47
CA PHE A 279 9.72 20.57 2.40
C PHE A 279 10.69 21.04 3.50
N ASN A 280 10.93 22.34 3.60
CA ASN A 280 11.80 22.92 4.62
C ASN A 280 10.96 23.43 5.79
N TYR A 281 11.50 23.27 7.00
CA TYR A 281 10.97 23.91 8.19
C TYR A 281 12.10 24.62 8.94
N THR A 282 11.87 25.87 9.35
CA THR A 282 12.83 26.64 10.13
C THR A 282 12.51 26.49 11.61
N VAL A 283 13.38 25.78 12.33
CA VAL A 283 13.33 25.63 13.79
C VAL A 283 13.78 26.95 14.42
N THR A 284 12.88 27.61 15.13
CA THR A 284 13.15 28.93 15.74
C THR A 284 12.94 28.97 17.25
N ARG A 285 12.35 27.93 17.84
CA ARG A 285 11.88 27.94 19.23
C ARG A 285 12.59 26.89 20.09
N GLY A 286 13.81 26.55 19.72
CA GLY A 286 14.79 25.88 20.57
C GLY A 286 15.47 24.70 19.90
N PRO A 287 16.60 24.23 20.45
CA PRO A 287 17.01 22.88 20.18
C PRO A 287 15.96 21.91 20.76
N HIS A 288 15.48 20.97 19.96
CA HIS A 288 14.52 19.94 20.39
C HIS A 288 15.19 18.58 20.38
N THR A 289 15.11 17.82 21.48
CA THR A 289 15.62 16.44 21.51
C THR A 289 14.50 15.46 21.15
N LEU A 290 14.72 14.65 20.12
CA LEU A 290 13.77 13.69 19.57
C LEU A 290 14.47 12.33 19.42
N GLY A 291 14.01 11.27 20.09
CA GLY A 291 14.68 9.96 19.97
C GLY A 291 16.10 9.91 20.56
N GLY A 292 16.55 10.95 21.27
CA GLY A 292 17.96 11.15 21.64
C GLY A 292 18.80 11.93 20.62
N TYR A 293 18.20 12.43 19.53
CA TYR A 293 18.81 13.33 18.56
C TYR A 293 18.38 14.79 18.81
N THR A 294 19.34 15.71 18.91
CA THR A 294 19.05 17.14 19.07
C THR A 294 18.92 17.83 17.72
N VAL A 295 17.73 18.33 17.43
CA VAL A 295 17.45 19.22 16.30
C VAL A 295 17.78 20.65 16.72
N SER A 296 18.88 21.22 16.23
CA SER A 296 19.26 22.61 16.50
C SER A 296 18.39 23.62 15.75
N ASN A 297 18.43 24.89 16.19
CA ASN A 297 17.83 26.01 15.45
C ASN A 297 18.41 26.08 14.03
N GLY A 298 17.55 26.38 13.06
CA GLY A 298 17.92 26.46 11.64
C GLY A 298 16.94 25.72 10.74
N VAL A 299 17.30 25.62 9.46
CA VAL A 299 16.46 24.95 8.46
C VAL A 299 16.70 23.45 8.49
N ILE A 300 15.63 22.69 8.64
CA ILE A 300 15.62 21.24 8.48
C ILE A 300 14.77 20.84 7.28
N ARG A 301 15.08 19.68 6.71
CA ARG A 301 14.31 19.06 5.63
C ARG A 301 13.36 18.03 6.19
N LEU A 302 12.16 17.96 5.63
CA LEU A 302 11.07 17.09 6.04
C LEU A 302 10.66 16.15 4.90
N GLY A 303 10.16 14.97 5.26
CA GLY A 303 9.62 14.01 4.29
C GLY A 303 8.18 14.27 3.90
N VAL A 304 7.57 15.25 4.56
CA VAL A 304 6.18 15.67 4.43
C VAL A 304 6.14 17.15 4.10
N ASP A 305 5.09 17.57 3.41
CA ASP A 305 4.81 18.98 3.15
C ASP A 305 4.02 19.54 4.36
N PRO A 306 4.64 20.36 5.23
CA PRO A 306 4.02 20.83 6.45
C PRO A 306 2.91 21.84 6.21
N VAL A 307 2.94 22.57 5.08
CA VAL A 307 1.96 23.62 4.78
C VAL A 307 0.68 23.01 4.24
N SER A 308 0.79 22.10 3.26
CA SER A 308 -0.36 21.44 2.66
C SER A 308 -1.18 20.63 3.66
N ASN A 309 -0.52 20.04 4.66
CA ASN A 309 -1.16 19.26 5.72
C ASN A 309 -1.55 20.11 6.95
N ASN A 310 -1.46 21.44 6.88
CA ASN A 310 -1.75 22.36 7.98
C ASN A 310 -1.06 21.93 9.30
N TYR A 311 0.21 21.52 9.22
CA TYR A 311 1.00 21.03 10.36
C TYR A 311 0.27 19.92 11.14
N PHE A 312 -0.25 18.93 10.41
CA PHE A 312 -1.07 17.84 10.93
C PHE A 312 -2.35 18.32 11.62
N GLY A 313 -2.92 19.43 11.12
CA GLY A 313 -4.16 20.03 11.61
C GLY A 313 -4.02 20.94 12.82
N PHE A 314 -2.82 21.05 13.41
CA PHE A 314 -2.58 21.91 14.57
C PHE A 314 -2.27 23.37 14.24
N GLY A 315 -2.13 23.71 12.96
CA GLY A 315 -1.66 25.02 12.54
C GLY A 315 -0.16 25.23 12.77
N ALA A 316 0.36 26.32 12.23
CA ALA A 316 1.78 26.65 12.34
C ALA A 316 2.20 26.77 13.82
N PRO A 317 3.35 26.19 14.22
CA PRO A 317 3.84 26.31 15.59
C PRO A 317 4.02 27.77 16.05
N THR A 318 3.47 28.09 17.22
CA THR A 318 3.54 29.44 17.81
C THR A 318 4.51 29.51 18.99
N ASP A 319 4.77 28.39 19.66
CA ASP A 319 5.65 28.27 20.83
C ASP A 319 6.57 27.03 20.73
N ALA A 320 7.46 26.87 21.71
CA ALA A 320 8.42 25.75 21.74
C ALA A 320 7.73 24.38 21.89
N ALA A 321 6.59 24.29 22.58
CA ALA A 321 5.89 23.04 22.83
C ALA A 321 5.16 22.54 21.57
N THR A 322 4.49 23.45 20.88
CA THR A 322 3.82 23.20 19.60
C THR A 322 4.83 22.91 18.48
N GLU A 323 5.99 23.56 18.47
CA GLU A 323 7.09 23.25 17.54
C GLU A 323 7.64 21.85 17.79
N ARG A 324 7.90 21.50 19.06
CA ARG A 324 8.35 20.14 19.42
C ARG A 324 7.35 19.07 18.96
N ARG A 325 6.05 19.28 19.23
CA ARG A 325 4.99 18.36 18.79
C ARG A 325 5.00 18.16 17.28
N PHE A 326 5.10 19.26 16.53
CA PHE A 326 5.17 19.19 15.07
C PHE A 326 6.39 18.37 14.60
N LEU A 327 7.58 18.62 15.16
CA LEU A 327 8.79 17.88 14.81
C LEU A 327 8.70 16.38 15.15
N GLN A 328 8.07 16.03 16.27
CA GLN A 328 7.82 14.64 16.67
C GLN A 328 6.93 13.91 15.64
N LEU A 329 5.84 14.56 15.22
CA LEU A 329 4.95 14.00 14.20
C LEU A 329 5.63 13.91 12.84
N ALA A 330 6.38 14.94 12.44
CA ALA A 330 7.12 14.93 11.18
C ALA A 330 8.18 13.80 11.12
N ALA A 331 8.86 13.53 12.23
CA ALA A 331 9.81 12.42 12.34
C ALA A 331 9.16 11.06 12.09
N VAL A 332 7.95 10.84 12.63
CA VAL A 332 7.18 9.61 12.41
C VAL A 332 6.57 9.57 11.01
N ALA A 333 6.11 10.70 10.49
CA ALA A 333 5.34 10.74 9.26
C ALA A 333 6.19 10.54 7.99
N GLY A 334 7.31 11.25 7.88
CA GLY A 334 8.19 11.19 6.70
C GLY A 334 9.68 11.23 7.01
N GLY A 335 10.05 11.39 8.28
CA GLY A 335 11.43 11.52 8.73
C GLY A 335 11.92 12.96 8.75
N LEU A 336 13.05 13.17 9.42
CA LEU A 336 13.74 14.45 9.54
C LEU A 336 15.14 14.37 8.92
N GLY A 337 15.61 15.46 8.34
CA GLY A 337 16.98 15.59 7.85
C GLY A 337 17.17 15.31 6.36
N ALA A 338 18.42 15.32 5.91
CA ALA A 338 18.75 15.26 4.48
C ALA A 338 18.90 13.83 3.93
N ASN A 339 19.27 12.87 4.78
CA ASN A 339 19.61 11.52 4.34
C ASN A 339 18.40 10.61 4.58
N ASN A 340 17.86 10.05 3.50
CA ASN A 340 16.77 9.06 3.47
C ASN A 340 15.34 9.56 3.68
N VAL A 341 15.14 10.87 3.76
CA VAL A 341 13.82 11.50 3.84
C VAL A 341 13.15 11.54 2.46
N GLY A 342 11.85 11.25 2.39
CA GLY A 342 11.08 11.31 1.14
C GLY A 342 11.43 10.23 0.10
N ARG A 343 11.98 9.10 0.54
CA ARG A 343 12.27 7.96 -0.35
C ARG A 343 11.00 7.23 -0.79
N PRO A 344 10.99 6.69 -2.02
CA PRO A 344 9.88 5.84 -2.46
C PRO A 344 9.86 4.56 -1.62
N LYS A 345 8.66 4.13 -1.23
CA LYS A 345 8.45 2.80 -0.62
C LYS A 345 7.50 1.96 -1.46
N PHE A 346 6.45 2.56 -1.98
CA PHE A 346 5.41 1.95 -2.78
C PHE A 346 5.27 2.68 -4.13
N PRO A 347 6.36 2.80 -4.91
CA PRO A 347 6.38 3.64 -6.10
C PRO A 347 5.44 3.18 -7.22
N ALA A 348 4.96 1.93 -7.16
CA ALA A 348 3.95 1.38 -8.07
C ALA A 348 2.55 2.01 -7.91
N LEU A 349 2.33 2.86 -6.90
CA LEU A 349 1.08 3.61 -6.70
C LEU A 349 0.94 4.85 -7.60
N TYR A 350 1.98 5.23 -8.33
CA TYR A 350 2.00 6.39 -9.25
C TYR A 350 1.21 6.11 -10.52
#